data_AF-A0A1V4LYW6-F1
#
_entry.id   AF-A0A1V4LYW6-F1
#
_cell.length_a   1.000
_cell.length_b   1.000
_cell.length_c   1.000
_cell.angle_alpha   90.00
_cell.angle_beta   90.00
_cell.angle_gamma   90.00
#
_symmetry.space_group_name_H-M   'P 1'
#
loop_
_entity.id
_entity.type
_entity.pdbx_description
1 polymer ?
#
loop_
_entity_poly.entity_id
_entity_poly.type
_entity_poly.pdbx_seq_one_letter_code
_entity_poly.pdbx_strand_id
1 'polypeptide(L)' 'MAKGEIPQLKAGNCMSCGICEQACPFGCLALEIPEDSRNKRPLPRLVTADCCTGCEICVKACPLNCLVMEVRT' A
#
# COMPACT_ATOMS: atom_id res chain seq x y z
N MET A 1 -11.72 3.71 15.37
CA MET A 1 -12.80 3.68 14.36
C MET A 1 -12.13 3.77 13.01
N ALA A 2 -11.94 2.66 12.31
CA ALA A 2 -11.34 2.68 10.96
C ALA A 2 -12.36 3.34 10.02
N LYS A 3 -11.98 4.41 9.34
CA LYS A 3 -12.88 5.18 8.46
C LYS A 3 -13.30 4.43 7.18
N GLY A 4 -12.98 3.14 7.04
CA GLY A 4 -13.28 2.36 5.84
C GLY A 4 -12.40 2.72 4.63
N GLU A 5 -11.39 3.56 4.83
CA GLU A 5 -10.44 4.00 3.80
C GLU A 5 -9.17 3.17 3.88
N ILE A 6 -8.77 2.58 2.76
CA ILE A 6 -7.60 1.71 2.66
C ILE A 6 -6.62 2.21 1.57
N PRO A 7 -5.31 2.02 1.75
CA PRO A 7 -4.34 2.40 0.74
C PRO A 7 -4.40 1.43 -0.45
N GLN A 8 -4.53 1.97 -1.65
CA GLN A 8 -4.47 1.27 -2.93
C GLN A 8 -3.28 1.76 -3.74
N LEU A 9 -2.61 0.86 -4.46
CA LEU A 9 -1.50 1.22 -5.33
C LEU A 9 -2.04 1.76 -6.65
N LYS A 10 -1.86 3.06 -6.86
CA LYS A 10 -2.31 3.80 -8.06
C LYS A 10 -1.13 4.45 -8.78
N ALA A 11 -0.13 3.65 -9.14
CA ALA A 11 0.91 4.04 -10.11
C ALA A 11 1.76 2.82 -10.50
N GLY A 12 2.01 2.66 -11.80
CA GLY A 12 2.95 1.66 -12.33
C GLY A 12 4.43 1.98 -12.12
N ASN A 13 4.76 3.15 -11.56
CA ASN A 13 6.14 3.60 -11.34
C ASN A 13 6.68 3.21 -9.96
N CYS A 14 5.93 2.44 -9.16
CA CYS A 14 6.43 1.94 -7.90
C CYS A 14 7.75 1.18 -8.11
N MET A 15 8.80 1.64 -7.43
CA MET A 15 10.13 1.05 -7.53
C MET A 15 10.38 -0.12 -6.58
N SER A 16 9.34 -0.60 -5.90
CA SER A 16 9.44 -1.73 -4.95
C SER A 16 10.41 -1.49 -3.80
N CYS A 17 10.50 -0.26 -3.28
CA CYS A 17 11.46 0.11 -2.24
C CYS A 17 11.13 -0.42 -0.83
N GLY A 18 9.92 -0.90 -0.58
CA GLY A 18 9.49 -1.41 0.74
C GLY A 18 9.22 -0.37 1.82
N ILE A 19 9.46 0.92 1.56
CA ILE A 19 9.26 2.00 2.55
C ILE A 19 7.84 2.00 3.14
N CYS A 20 6.83 1.74 2.31
CA CYS A 20 5.43 1.72 2.74
C CYS A 20 5.09 0.54 3.66
N GLU A 21 5.76 -0.60 3.51
CA GLU A 21 5.63 -1.76 4.39
C GLU A 21 6.30 -1.47 5.73
N GLN A 22 7.54 -0.98 5.72
CA GLN A 22 8.25 -0.59 6.94
C GLN A 22 7.61 0.58 7.69
N ALA A 23 6.99 1.52 6.98
CA ALA A 23 6.30 2.65 7.58
C ALA A 23 4.96 2.28 8.20
N CYS A 24 4.41 1.08 7.92
CA CYS A 24 3.14 0.65 8.48
C CYS A 24 3.33 0.13 9.91
N PRO A 25 2.89 0.85 10.96
CA PRO A 25 3.10 0.40 12.34
C PRO A 25 2.26 -0.84 12.71
N PHE A 26 1.25 -1.15 11.89
CA PHE A 26 0.37 -2.30 12.07
C PHE A 26 0.76 -3.50 11.21
N GLY A 27 1.78 -3.37 10.34
CA GLY A 27 2.18 -4.44 9.43
C GLY A 27 1.08 -4.83 8.43
N CYS A 28 0.28 -3.87 7.96
CA CYS A 28 -0.87 -4.17 7.08
C CYS A 28 -0.51 -4.38 5.61
N LEU A 29 0.68 -3.93 5.21
CA LEU A 29 1.16 -3.94 3.82
C LEU A 29 2.26 -5.00 3.68
N ALA A 30 2.23 -5.74 2.58
CA ALA A 30 3.29 -6.65 2.19
C ALA A 30 3.68 -6.44 0.72
N LEU A 31 4.92 -6.74 0.37
CA LEU A 31 5.40 -6.70 -1.01
C LEU A 31 5.11 -8.04 -1.69
N GLU A 32 4.14 -8.06 -2.60
CA GLU A 32 3.76 -9.25 -3.39
C GLU A 32 3.91 -8.97 -4.88
N ILE A 33 4.22 -9.96 -5.71
CA ILE A 33 4.29 -9.76 -7.17
C ILE A 33 2.88 -9.93 -7.73
N PRO A 34 2.18 -8.86 -8.17
CA PRO A 34 0.88 -9.05 -8.79
C PRO A 34 1.05 -9.66 -10.18
N GLU A 35 0.07 -10.48 -10.56
CA GLU A 35 0.08 -11.18 -11.86
C GLU A 35 0.06 -10.20 -13.04
N ASP A 36 -0.59 -9.04 -12.87
CA ASP A 36 -0.68 -7.97 -13.87
C ASP A 36 0.60 -7.10 -13.98
N SER A 37 1.60 -7.35 -13.14
CA SER A 37 2.82 -6.56 -13.14
C SER A 37 3.64 -6.85 -14.39
N ARG A 38 3.56 -5.96 -15.39
CA ARG A 38 4.39 -6.01 -16.63
C ARG A 38 5.88 -6.22 -16.35
N ASN A 39 6.35 -5.77 -15.18
CA ASN A 39 7.75 -5.84 -14.77
C ASN A 39 8.10 -6.97 -13.79
N LYS A 40 7.19 -7.88 -13.42
CA LYS A 40 7.44 -8.96 -12.41
C LYS A 40 8.13 -8.45 -11.14
N ARG A 41 7.77 -7.25 -10.68
CA ARG A 41 8.35 -6.64 -9.47
C ARG A 41 7.37 -6.77 -8.31
N PRO A 42 7.88 -6.95 -7.08
CA PRO A 42 7.03 -7.04 -5.91
C PRO A 42 6.49 -5.64 -5.57
N LEU A 43 5.17 -5.52 -5.52
CA LEU A 43 4.45 -4.27 -5.30
C LEU A 43 3.74 -4.32 -3.93
N PRO A 44 3.60 -3.17 -3.26
CA PRO A 44 2.93 -3.14 -1.97
C PRO A 44 1.44 -3.44 -2.14
N ARG A 45 0.97 -4.42 -1.39
CA ARG A 45 -0.40 -4.88 -1.35
C ARG A 45 -0.87 -4.95 0.09
N LEU A 46 -2.11 -4.53 0.33
CA LEU A 46 -2.73 -4.61 1.63
C LEU A 46 -3.13 -6.07 1.90
N VAL A 47 -2.46 -6.71 2.85
CA VAL A 47 -2.69 -8.13 3.21
C VAL A 47 -3.64 -8.28 4.41
N THR A 48 -3.62 -7.32 5.34
CA THR A 48 -4.50 -7.32 6.53
C THR A 48 -5.33 -6.03 6.58
N ALA A 49 -6.36 -6.00 5.73
CA ALA A 49 -7.28 -4.86 5.65
C ALA A 49 -8.03 -4.59 6.96
N ASP A 50 -8.35 -5.63 7.73
CA ASP A 50 -9.07 -5.51 9.01
C ASP A 50 -8.26 -4.78 10.10
N CYS A 51 -6.92 -4.90 10.05
CA CYS A 51 -6.03 -4.18 10.95
C CYS A 51 -5.70 -2.76 10.44
N CYS A 52 -6.01 -2.46 9.18
CA CYS A 52 -5.73 -1.17 8.60
C CYS A 52 -6.65 -0.11 9.19
N THR A 53 -6.06 0.85 9.90
CA THR A 53 -6.80 1.96 10.51
C THR A 53 -7.11 3.10 9.55
N GLY A 54 -6.53 3.07 8.34
CA GLY A 54 -6.62 4.17 7.38
C GLY A 54 -5.78 5.40 7.76
N CYS A 55 -4.69 5.22 8.52
CA CYS A 55 -3.85 6.32 9.03
C CYS A 55 -3.01 7.07 7.96
N GLU A 56 -3.01 6.60 6.71
CA GLU A 56 -2.32 7.23 5.56
C GLU A 56 -0.78 7.34 5.67
N ILE A 57 -0.15 6.74 6.68
CA ILE A 57 1.30 6.82 6.90
C ILE A 57 2.08 6.28 5.70
N CYS A 58 1.63 5.14 5.14
CA CYS A 58 2.25 4.52 3.97
C CYS A 58 2.19 5.41 2.72
N VAL A 59 1.11 6.17 2.54
CA VAL A 59 0.95 7.14 1.44
C VAL A 59 1.94 8.28 1.59
N LYS A 60 2.03 8.86 2.80
CA LYS A 60 2.96 9.96 3.11
C LYS A 60 4.43 9.55 3.07
N ALA A 61 4.73 8.30 3.44
CA ALA A 61 6.07 7.75 3.41
C ALA A 61 6.55 7.41 1.99
N CYS A 62 5.64 7.24 1.03
CA CYS A 62 6.01 6.88 -0.33
C CYS A 62 6.64 8.09 -1.05
N PRO A 63 7.94 8.05 -1.41
CA PRO A 63 8.61 9.19 -2.05
C PRO A 63 8.12 9.46 -3.48
N LEU A 64 7.46 8.47 -4.08
CA LEU A 64 6.89 8.54 -5.42
C LEU A 64 5.37 8.73 -5.39
N ASN A 65 4.76 8.90 -4.21
CA ASN A 65 3.31 9.02 -4.03
C ASN A 65 2.50 7.97 -4.82
N CYS A 66 2.98 6.72 -4.86
CA CYS A 66 2.35 5.65 -5.64
C CYS A 66 1.08 5.06 -5.00
N LEU A 67 0.85 5.34 -3.71
CA LEU A 67 -0.31 4.85 -2.96
C LEU A 67 -1.34 5.98 -2.82
N VAL A 68 -2.62 5.63 -2.88
CA VAL A 68 -3.75 6.54 -2.66
C VAL A 68 -4.73 5.91 -1.68
N MET A 69 -5.47 6.73 -0.93
CA MET A 69 -6.54 6.23 -0.07
C MET A 69 -7.83 6.09 -0.87
N GLU A 70 -8.46 4.91 -0.81
CA GLU A 70 -9.76 4.66 -1.42
C GLU A 70 -10.72 4.04 -0.40
N VAL A 71 -12.00 4.42 -0.49
CA VAL A 71 -13.06 3.88 0.37
C VAL A 71 -13.40 2.47 -0.11
N ARG A 72 -13.37 1.51 0.80
CA ARG A 72 -13.87 0.15 0.55
C ARG A 72 -15.39 0.19 0.64
N THR A 73 -16.05 0.43 -0.50
CA THR A 73 -17.53 0.44 -0.63
C THR A 73 -18.12 -0.95 -0.43
#